data_AF-A0A7K4QA33-F1
#
_entry.id   AF-A0A7K4QA33-F1
#
_cell.length_a   1.000
_cell.length_b   1.000
_cell.length_c   1.000
_cell.angle_alpha   90.00
_cell.angle_beta   90.00
_cell.angle_gamma   90.00
#
_symmetry.space_group_name_H-M   'P 1'
#
loop_
_entity.id
_entity.type
_entity.pdbx_description
1 polymer ?
#
loop_
_entity_poly.entity_id
_entity_poly.type
_entity_poly.pdbx_seq_one_letter_code
_entity_poly.pdbx_strand_id
1 'polypeptide(L)'
;SRCGKVTFQLPLDAAPGLEERVCHFSWRSSALKETLRKLQASVTLDPDTAHPELVLSEDGKSVWRGSSPRQLPDCPERFDHWPFVLGRQ
;
A
#
# COMPACT_ATOMS: atom_id res chain seq x y z
N SER A 1 -23.25 38.05 -12.68
CA SER A 1 -22.09 37.34 -13.26
C SER A 1 -20.80 38.04 -12.91
N ARG A 2 -19.91 37.37 -12.17
CA ARG A 2 -18.52 37.82 -12.00
C ARG A 2 -17.63 36.65 -11.54
N CYS A 3 -17.52 35.61 -12.35
CA CYS A 3 -16.45 34.64 -12.21
C CYS A 3 -15.28 35.13 -13.09
N GLY A 4 -14.25 35.69 -12.46
CA GLY A 4 -13.01 36.02 -13.17
C GLY A 4 -12.25 34.73 -13.47
N LYS A 5 -11.78 34.58 -14.70
CA LYS A 5 -10.88 33.49 -15.08
C LYS A 5 -9.54 33.71 -14.38
N VAL A 6 -9.32 33.02 -13.26
CA VAL A 6 -8.00 32.99 -12.60
C VAL A 6 -7.11 32.11 -13.46
N THR A 7 -6.23 32.72 -14.24
CA THR A 7 -5.08 32.02 -14.80
C THR A 7 -4.08 31.82 -13.68
N PHE A 8 -4.03 30.60 -13.14
CA PHE A 8 -2.92 30.19 -12.29
C PHE A 8 -1.70 30.07 -13.20
N GLN A 9 -0.85 31.11 -13.24
CA GLN A 9 0.46 30.98 -13.83
C GLN A 9 1.30 30.15 -12.85
N LEU A 10 1.47 28.86 -13.15
CA LEU A 10 2.53 28.08 -12.56
C LEU A 10 3.84 28.85 -12.80
N PRO A 11 4.68 29.08 -11.78
CA PRO A 11 6.00 29.66 -12.02
C PRO A 11 6.69 28.79 -13.06
N LEU A 12 7.08 29.40 -14.18
CA LEU A 12 7.71 28.69 -15.30
C LEU A 12 9.14 28.22 -14.97
N ASP A 13 9.56 28.37 -13.72
CA ASP A 13 10.84 27.90 -13.23
C ASP A 13 10.59 26.91 -12.09
N ALA A 14 10.48 25.64 -12.48
CA ALA A 14 10.86 24.56 -11.58
C ALA A 14 12.23 24.91 -10.99
N ALA A 15 12.36 24.88 -9.66
CA ALA A 15 13.54 25.37 -8.96
C ALA A 15 14.83 24.88 -9.65
N PRO A 16 15.77 25.77 -10.02
CA PRO A 16 17.04 25.36 -10.60
C PRO A 16 17.70 24.32 -9.70
N GLY A 17 18.04 23.16 -10.25
CA GLY A 17 18.61 22.04 -9.50
C GLY A 17 17.59 21.09 -8.86
N LEU A 18 16.29 21.21 -9.14
CA LEU A 18 15.30 20.20 -8.72
C LEU A 18 15.61 18.83 -9.33
N GLU A 19 15.93 18.78 -10.62
CA GLU A 19 16.38 17.56 -11.31
C GLU A 19 17.68 17.01 -10.71
N GLU A 20 18.65 17.88 -10.39
CA GLU A 20 19.92 17.49 -9.77
C GLU A 20 19.71 16.91 -8.35
N ARG A 21 18.83 17.55 -7.57
CA ARG A 21 18.42 17.08 -6.24
C ARG A 21 17.67 15.74 -6.32
N VAL A 22 16.81 15.56 -7.31
CA VAL A 22 16.09 14.30 -7.56
C VAL A 22 17.07 13.20 -7.94
N CYS A 23 18.03 13.46 -8.81
CA CYS A 23 19.08 12.51 -9.20
C CYS A 23 19.95 12.10 -8.00
N HIS A 24 20.43 13.07 -7.20
CA HIS A 24 21.23 12.79 -6.00
C HIS A 24 20.42 12.04 -4.93
N PHE A 25 19.14 12.39 -4.76
CA PHE A 25 18.21 11.66 -3.88
C PHE A 25 17.97 10.22 -4.36
N SER A 26 17.78 10.03 -5.66
CA SER A 26 17.60 8.72 -6.30
C SER A 26 18.81 7.80 -6.07
N TRP A 27 20.04 8.34 -6.21
CA TRP A 27 21.26 7.60 -5.92
C TRP A 27 21.32 7.13 -4.46
N ARG A 28 21.10 8.04 -3.51
CA ARG A 28 21.12 7.72 -2.07
C ARG A 28 20.03 6.73 -1.68
N SER A 29 18.88 6.77 -2.36
CA SER A 29 17.76 5.84 -2.19
C SER A 29 18.07 4.43 -2.73
N SER A 30 18.97 4.31 -3.71
CA SER A 30 19.24 3.03 -4.37
C SER A 30 19.86 1.99 -3.44
N ALA A 31 20.82 2.37 -2.60
CA ALA A 31 21.43 1.46 -1.63
C ALA A 31 20.40 0.96 -0.58
N LEU A 32 19.52 1.86 -0.10
CA LEU A 32 18.42 1.49 0.80
C LEU A 32 17.42 0.55 0.12
N LYS A 33 17.12 0.77 -1.16
CA LYS A 33 16.24 -0.10 -1.95
C LYS A 33 16.82 -1.51 -2.07
N GLU A 34 18.12 -1.63 -2.32
CA GLU A 34 18.80 -2.92 -2.40
C GLU A 34 18.88 -3.64 -1.04
N THR A 35 19.12 -2.92 0.05
CA THR A 35 19.10 -3.55 1.38
C THR A 35 17.69 -4.02 1.75
N LEU A 36 16.65 -3.23 1.47
CA LEU A 36 15.27 -3.63 1.73
C LEU A 36 14.86 -4.84 0.88
N ARG A 37 15.28 -4.92 -0.38
CA ARG A 37 15.06 -6.11 -1.23
C ARG A 37 15.67 -7.38 -0.64
N LYS A 38 16.88 -7.30 -0.08
CA LYS A 38 17.55 -8.45 0.56
C LYS A 38 16.87 -8.90 1.84
N LEU A 39 16.20 -7.99 2.54
CA LEU A 39 15.47 -8.27 3.78
C LEU A 39 13.99 -8.63 3.53
N GLN A 40 13.52 -8.54 2.28
CA GLN A 40 12.13 -8.77 1.94
C GLN A 40 11.81 -10.26 2.04
N ALA A 41 11.03 -10.65 3.06
CA ALA A 41 10.41 -11.97 3.11
C ALA A 41 9.17 -12.00 2.21
N SER A 42 8.97 -13.10 1.48
CA SER A 42 7.75 -13.34 0.72
C SER A 42 6.69 -13.97 1.63
N VAL A 43 6.01 -13.13 2.40
CA VAL A 43 4.88 -13.56 3.23
C VAL A 43 3.59 -13.41 2.44
N THR A 44 2.73 -14.42 2.49
CA THR A 44 1.34 -14.34 2.03
C THR A 44 0.39 -14.35 3.22
N LEU A 45 -0.86 -13.97 3.04
CA LEU A 45 -1.87 -13.94 4.08
C LEU A 45 -2.70 -15.22 4.02
N ASP A 46 -3.02 -15.77 5.19
CA ASP A 46 -3.78 -17.01 5.32
C ASP A 46 -5.30 -16.74 5.28
N PRO A 47 -6.01 -17.15 4.22
CA PRO A 47 -7.45 -16.90 4.09
C PRO A 47 -8.30 -17.67 5.11
N ASP A 48 -7.79 -18.76 5.68
CA ASP A 48 -8.53 -19.57 6.66
C ASP A 48 -8.54 -18.88 8.03
N THR A 49 -7.51 -18.10 8.32
CA THR A 49 -7.43 -17.27 9.54
C THR A 49 -8.14 -15.93 9.40
N ALA A 50 -8.35 -15.46 8.17
CA ALA A 50 -8.82 -14.10 7.91
C ALA A 50 -10.25 -13.87 8.42
N HIS A 51 -10.42 -12.78 9.17
CA HIS A 51 -11.74 -12.34 9.63
C HIS A 51 -12.71 -12.09 8.44
N PRO A 52 -14.01 -12.40 8.55
CA PRO A 52 -14.97 -12.28 7.45
C PRO A 52 -15.09 -10.89 6.81
N GLU A 53 -14.76 -9.81 7.53
CA GLU A 53 -14.71 -8.45 6.99
C GLU A 53 -13.46 -8.15 6.16
N LEU A 54 -12.43 -9.00 6.21
CA LEU A 54 -11.20 -8.79 5.45
C LEU A 54 -11.32 -9.42 4.07
N VAL A 55 -10.84 -8.68 3.07
CA VAL A 55 -10.73 -9.14 1.70
C VAL A 55 -9.26 -9.16 1.34
N LEU A 56 -8.79 -10.32 0.89
CA LEU A 56 -7.42 -10.54 0.45
C LEU A 56 -7.32 -10.42 -1.06
N SER A 57 -6.19 -9.92 -1.55
CA SER A 57 -5.85 -10.00 -2.97
C SER A 57 -5.61 -11.46 -3.38
N GLU A 58 -5.71 -11.73 -4.69
CA GLU A 58 -5.47 -13.06 -5.25
C GLU A 58 -4.06 -13.58 -4.95
N ASP A 59 -3.07 -12.69 -4.92
CA ASP A 59 -1.68 -13.03 -4.58
C ASP A 59 -1.45 -13.19 -3.07
N GLY A 60 -2.47 -12.94 -2.24
CA GLY A 60 -2.40 -13.01 -0.79
C GLY A 60 -1.47 -11.98 -0.14
N LYS A 61 -1.03 -10.93 -0.84
CA LYS A 61 -0.07 -9.94 -0.31
C LYS A 61 -0.70 -8.65 0.17
N SER A 62 -1.98 -8.45 -0.12
CA SER A 62 -2.73 -7.25 0.24
C SER A 62 -4.01 -7.60 0.96
N VAL A 63 -4.44 -6.71 1.85
CA VAL A 63 -5.69 -6.83 2.59
C VAL A 63 -6.37 -5.49 2.70
N TRP A 64 -7.69 -5.49 2.57
CA TRP A 64 -8.54 -4.34 2.86
C TRP A 64 -9.79 -4.79 3.59
N ARG A 65 -10.43 -3.85 4.29
CA ARG A 65 -11.71 -4.11 4.94
C ARG A 65 -12.85 -3.93 3.94
N GLY A 66 -13.71 -4.93 3.82
CA GLY A 66 -14.96 -4.85 3.09
C GLY A 66 -16.03 -4.04 3.84
N SER A 67 -17.08 -3.64 3.12
CA SER A 67 -18.20 -2.88 3.71
C SER A 67 -19.11 -3.73 4.61
N SER A 68 -19.07 -5.05 4.46
CA SER A 68 -19.84 -6.00 5.26
C SER A 68 -19.08 -7.33 5.40
N PRO A 69 -19.33 -8.11 6.46
CA PRO A 69 -18.79 -9.46 6.60
C PRO A 69 -19.17 -10.35 5.41
N ARG A 70 -18.22 -11.13 4.91
CA ARG A 70 -18.45 -12.13 3.86
C ARG A 70 -19.01 -13.41 4.49
N GLN A 71 -19.90 -14.08 3.78
CA GLN A 71 -20.29 -15.44 4.14
C GLN A 71 -19.15 -16.39 3.77
N LEU A 72 -18.45 -16.88 4.78
CA LEU A 72 -17.34 -17.82 4.67
C LEU A 72 -17.70 -19.11 5.41
N PRO A 73 -17.14 -20.25 5.01
CA PRO A 73 -17.24 -21.48 5.80
C PRO A 73 -16.67 -21.27 7.21
N ASP A 74 -17.28 -21.95 8.19
CA ASP A 74 -16.74 -22.00 9.54
C ASP A 74 -15.36 -22.67 9.51
N CYS A 75 -14.36 -21.97 10.05
CA CYS A 75 -13.01 -22.47 10.19
C CYS A 75 -12.55 -22.17 11.62
N PRO A 76 -12.05 -23.16 12.39
CA PRO A 76 -11.69 -22.97 13.79
C PRO A 76 -10.52 -22.01 13.99
N GLU A 77 -9.70 -21.80 12.95
CA GLU A 77 -8.57 -20.86 12.95
C GLU A 77 -8.98 -19.42 12.60
N ARG A 78 -10.26 -19.20 12.22
CA ARG A 78 -10.74 -17.91 11.74
C ARG A 78 -10.95 -16.94 12.90
N PHE A 79 -10.39 -15.74 12.77
CA PHE A 79 -10.74 -14.66 13.69
C PHE A 79 -12.20 -14.23 13.48
N ASP A 80 -12.96 -14.13 14.57
CA ASP A 80 -14.38 -13.78 14.59
C ASP A 80 -14.67 -12.47 15.33
N HIS A 81 -13.78 -12.07 16.24
CA HIS A 81 -13.97 -10.89 17.08
C HIS A 81 -13.26 -9.64 16.53
N TRP A 82 -12.01 -9.79 16.08
CA TRP A 82 -11.19 -8.70 15.56
C TRP A 82 -10.82 -8.93 14.10
N PRO A 83 -10.70 -7.86 13.29
CA PRO A 83 -10.39 -7.91 11.87
C PRO A 83 -8.90 -8.17 11.65
N PHE A 84 -8.45 -9.35 12.06
CA PHE A 84 -7.08 -9.84 11.94
C PHE A 84 -6.99 -10.95 10.89
N VAL A 85 -5.75 -11.20 10.47
CA VAL A 85 -5.35 -12.27 9.56
C VAL A 85 -3.89 -12.61 9.86
N LEU A 86 -3.52 -13.89 9.78
CA LEU A 86 -2.15 -14.34 9.96
C LEU A 86 -1.38 -14.37 8.63
N GLY A 87 -0.07 -14.22 8.72
CA GLY A 87 0.84 -14.53 7.62
C GLY A 87 1.07 -16.04 7.50
N ARG A 88 1.18 -16.52 6.26
CA ARG A 88 1.63 -17.85 5.87
C ARG A 88 3.05 -17.72 5.30
N GLN A 89 3.93 -18.59 5.77
CA GLN A 89 5.35 -18.63 5.37
C GLN A 89 5.58 -19.62 4.24
#